data_AF-A0AB72XMR2-F1
#
_entry.id   AF-A0AB72XMR2-F1
#
_cell.length_a   1.000
_cell.length_b   1.000
_cell.length_c   1.000
_cell.angle_alpha   90.00
_cell.angle_beta   90.00
_cell.angle_gamma   90.00
#
_symmetry.space_group_name_H-M   'P 1'
#
loop_
_entity.id
_entity.type
_entity.pdbx_description
1 polymer ?
#
loop_
_entity_poly.entity_id
_entity_poly.type
_entity_poly.pdbx_seq_one_letter_code
_entity_poly.pdbx_strand_id
1 'polypeptide(L)'
;MVAAAGEPLNCQRANPEVTVKLPSADVVPRLRGRQRVVVHVDSRTARCVGALALVCAACWLIALLAGDYRHAQWAVAGRLGWSLTVLAAVAFIARGIFLGRPVTAMHATAAGLFLLAGLAAHVLVADLLGEILIAGSGWALMWPTSAHPRPEDLPRVWALINATRADSLAPFAMQAGKSHHFSAAGTAALAYRTRIGYAVVSGDPIGDEAQFPQLVADFAAMCHMHGWRIVVVGCSERRLGLWSDPMVVGQSLRPIPIGRDVVIDVSNFEMTGRRFRNLRQAVKRTHNFGVTTEIVAEQQLDDQRQAELAEVLAASPSGARTDRGFCMNLDGVLEGRYPGIQLIIARDASGRVQGFHRYATAGGGSDMSLDVPWRRRGAPNGIDERLSADMIAAAKDAGVQRLSLAFAAFPDLFGANQLGRLQRVCRALIHILDPLIALESLYRYLRKFHALDERRYVLISMTQVFALALVLLSLEFVPRRRHL
;
A
#
# COMPACT_ATOMS: atom_id res chain seq x y z
N MET A 1 -45.02 -39.84 57.07
CA MET A 1 -45.50 -38.73 57.93
C MET A 1 -44.93 -37.45 57.33
N VAL A 2 -45.76 -36.67 56.62
CA VAL A 2 -45.61 -35.23 56.23
C VAL A 2 -44.32 -34.87 55.45
N ALA A 3 -44.24 -34.63 54.14
CA ALA A 3 -45.01 -33.83 53.15
C ALA A 3 -44.99 -32.29 53.38
N ALA A 4 -44.22 -31.56 52.55
CA ALA A 4 -44.52 -30.26 51.90
C ALA A 4 -43.18 -29.57 51.53
N ALA A 5 -42.74 -29.62 50.26
CA ALA A 5 -43.16 -28.75 49.15
C ALA A 5 -42.65 -27.31 49.32
N GLY A 6 -41.52 -27.03 48.67
CA GLY A 6 -41.01 -25.68 48.46
C GLY A 6 -41.66 -25.07 47.22
N GLU A 7 -42.09 -23.82 47.36
CA GLU A 7 -42.55 -22.93 46.29
C GLU A 7 -42.38 -21.46 46.76
N PRO A 8 -42.48 -20.43 45.91
CA PRO A 8 -41.36 -19.91 45.13
C PRO A 8 -41.14 -18.39 45.31
N LEU A 9 -40.14 -17.86 44.60
CA LEU A 9 -40.01 -16.50 44.03
C LEU A 9 -40.44 -15.30 44.89
N ASN A 10 -39.48 -14.40 45.16
CA ASN A 10 -39.48 -13.02 44.64
C ASN A 10 -38.47 -12.17 45.45
N CYS A 11 -37.28 -11.98 44.89
CA CYS A 11 -36.33 -11.00 45.43
C CYS A 11 -35.97 -10.05 44.30
N GLN A 12 -36.78 -9.00 44.16
CA GLN A 12 -36.42 -7.78 43.46
C GLN A 12 -35.14 -7.23 44.10
N ARG A 13 -34.03 -7.29 43.36
CA ARG A 13 -32.92 -6.35 43.53
C ARG A 13 -32.75 -5.58 42.25
N ALA A 14 -33.00 -4.28 42.38
CA ALA A 14 -32.78 -3.26 41.39
C ALA A 14 -31.32 -3.32 40.88
N ASN A 15 -31.18 -3.45 39.58
CA ASN A 15 -29.92 -3.26 38.87
C ASN A 15 -29.98 -1.83 38.30
N PRO A 16 -28.97 -0.96 38.51
CA PRO A 16 -28.97 0.36 37.89
C PRO A 16 -28.82 0.19 36.38
N GLU A 17 -29.83 0.62 35.63
CA GLU A 17 -29.76 0.80 34.18
C GLU A 17 -28.61 1.74 33.86
N VAL A 18 -27.50 1.18 33.36
CA VAL A 18 -26.50 1.96 32.64
C VAL A 18 -27.12 2.25 31.27
N THR A 19 -27.80 3.39 31.17
CA THR A 19 -28.29 3.93 29.91
C THR A 19 -27.09 4.24 29.01
N VAL A 20 -26.73 3.30 28.14
CA VAL A 20 -25.79 3.55 27.04
C VAL A 20 -26.46 4.52 26.08
N LYS A 21 -26.16 5.81 26.21
CA LYS A 21 -26.50 6.83 25.21
C LYS A 21 -25.79 6.47 23.90
N LEU A 22 -26.51 5.82 23.00
CA LEU A 22 -26.17 5.77 21.58
C LEU A 22 -26.19 7.21 21.03
N PRO A 23 -25.11 7.70 20.40
CA PRO A 23 -25.16 8.97 19.70
C PRO A 23 -25.96 8.77 18.40
N SER A 24 -27.17 9.30 18.40
CA SER A 24 -28.01 9.46 17.21
C SER A 24 -27.56 10.65 16.37
N ALA A 25 -27.53 10.42 15.05
CA ALA A 25 -27.63 11.37 13.94
C ALA A 25 -26.44 12.29 13.63
N ASP A 26 -25.86 12.03 12.45
CA ASP A 26 -25.32 12.98 11.48
C ASP A 26 -24.35 14.05 11.97
N VAL A 27 -23.12 13.62 12.28
CA VAL A 27 -21.95 14.48 12.11
C VAL A 27 -21.40 14.25 10.71
N VAL A 28 -21.99 14.94 9.72
CA VAL A 28 -21.29 15.22 8.46
C VAL A 28 -19.97 15.88 8.85
N PRO A 29 -18.80 15.29 8.53
CA PRO A 29 -17.54 15.93 8.87
C PRO A 29 -17.52 17.27 8.16
N ARG A 30 -17.42 18.37 8.92
CA ARG A 30 -17.17 19.70 8.37
C ARG A 30 -15.86 19.59 7.57
N LEU A 31 -15.97 19.42 6.25
CA LEU A 31 -14.86 19.57 5.33
C LEU A 31 -14.23 20.93 5.67
N ARG A 32 -12.99 20.92 6.17
CA ARG A 32 -12.21 22.15 6.35
C ARG A 32 -12.39 22.97 5.06
N GLY A 33 -12.76 24.25 5.15
CA GLY A 33 -13.20 25.05 3.98
C GLY A 33 -12.30 24.96 2.73
N ARG A 34 -11.02 24.61 2.91
CA ARG A 34 -10.04 24.28 1.86
C ARG A 34 -10.40 23.08 0.94
N GLN A 35 -11.21 22.13 1.40
CA GLN A 35 -11.58 20.91 0.65
C GLN A 35 -12.99 20.97 0.03
N ARG A 36 -13.70 22.10 0.14
CA ARG A 36 -14.99 22.27 -0.52
C ARG A 36 -14.78 22.16 -2.04
N VAL A 37 -15.47 21.20 -2.65
CA VAL A 37 -15.50 21.03 -4.11
C VAL A 37 -16.26 22.22 -4.68
N VAL A 38 -15.61 22.94 -5.60
CA VAL A 38 -16.18 24.13 -6.26
C VAL A 38 -16.85 23.72 -7.56
N VAL A 39 -16.30 22.72 -8.27
CA VAL A 39 -16.87 22.20 -9.52
C VAL A 39 -16.68 20.68 -9.60
N HIS A 40 -17.78 19.96 -9.83
CA HIS A 40 -17.74 18.58 -10.36
C HIS A 40 -17.76 18.63 -11.88
N VAL A 41 -16.74 18.07 -12.54
CA VAL A 41 -16.61 18.14 -14.00
C VAL A 41 -16.98 16.83 -14.71
N ASP A 42 -17.76 15.99 -14.03
CA ASP A 42 -18.06 14.64 -14.49
C ASP A 42 -19.35 14.59 -15.34
N SER A 43 -19.34 15.32 -16.46
CA SER A 43 -20.41 15.24 -17.45
C SER A 43 -19.83 15.04 -18.85
N ARG A 44 -20.55 14.29 -19.69
CA ARG A 44 -20.20 14.12 -21.11
C ARG A 44 -20.05 15.48 -21.79
N THR A 45 -20.93 16.43 -21.45
CA THR A 45 -20.89 17.81 -21.93
C THR A 45 -19.58 18.50 -21.59
N ALA A 46 -19.12 18.43 -20.33
CA ALA A 46 -17.87 19.06 -19.94
C ALA A 46 -16.66 18.42 -20.65
N ARG A 47 -16.67 17.10 -20.87
CA ARG A 47 -15.63 16.42 -21.67
C ARG A 47 -15.64 16.86 -23.13
N CYS A 48 -16.81 17.02 -23.75
CA CYS A 48 -16.95 17.56 -25.10
C CYS A 48 -16.47 19.01 -25.19
N VAL A 49 -16.82 19.86 -24.23
CA VAL A 49 -16.36 21.25 -24.16
C VAL A 49 -14.84 21.33 -24.01
N GLY A 50 -14.26 20.52 -23.12
CA GLY A 50 -12.81 20.43 -22.96
C GLY A 50 -12.09 19.96 -24.22
N ALA A 51 -12.62 18.95 -24.92
CA ALA A 51 -12.09 18.46 -26.19
C ALA A 51 -12.18 19.53 -27.29
N LEU A 52 -13.32 20.23 -27.40
CA LEU A 52 -13.52 21.32 -28.34
C LEU A 52 -12.54 22.46 -28.08
N ALA A 53 -12.37 22.88 -26.82
CA ALA A 53 -11.42 23.92 -26.44
C ALA A 53 -9.98 23.55 -26.85
N LEU A 54 -9.58 22.29 -26.68
CA LEU A 54 -8.27 21.79 -27.10
C LEU A 54 -8.11 21.80 -28.62
N VAL A 55 -9.13 21.37 -29.37
CA VAL A 55 -9.13 21.42 -30.84
C VAL A 55 -9.03 22.87 -31.33
N CYS A 56 -9.83 23.79 -30.76
CA CYS A 56 -9.78 25.21 -31.12
C CYS A 56 -8.40 25.82 -30.84
N ALA A 57 -7.80 25.53 -29.69
CA ALA A 57 -6.46 26.01 -29.35
C ALA A 57 -5.38 25.44 -30.29
N ALA A 58 -5.50 24.16 -30.69
CA ALA A 58 -4.60 23.54 -31.65
C ALA A 58 -4.76 24.12 -33.06
N CYS A 59 -6.00 24.31 -33.53
CA CYS A 59 -6.30 24.95 -34.82
C CYS A 59 -5.76 26.38 -34.88
N TRP A 60 -5.88 27.15 -33.78
CA TRP A 60 -5.30 28.48 -33.67
C TRP A 60 -3.78 28.46 -33.79
N LEU A 61 -3.10 27.54 -33.10
CA LEU A 61 -1.64 27.37 -33.21
C LEU A 61 -1.22 26.99 -34.64
N ILE A 62 -1.94 26.09 -35.29
CA ILE A 62 -1.69 25.69 -36.69
C ILE A 62 -1.87 26.88 -37.63
N ALA A 63 -2.91 27.69 -37.45
CA ALA A 63 -3.15 28.89 -38.26
C ALA A 63 -2.01 29.91 -38.12
N LEU A 64 -1.48 30.10 -36.90
CA LEU A 64 -0.33 30.95 -36.67
C LEU A 64 0.94 30.43 -37.34
N LEU A 65 1.24 29.13 -37.23
CA LEU A 65 2.38 28.49 -37.90
C LEU A 65 2.27 28.56 -39.43
N ALA A 66 1.06 28.38 -39.98
CA ALA A 66 0.80 28.47 -41.41
C ALA A 66 0.84 29.92 -41.96
N GLY A 67 0.56 30.91 -41.11
CA GLY A 67 0.72 32.33 -41.42
C GLY A 67 2.18 32.76 -41.41
N ASP A 68 2.95 32.28 -40.43
CA ASP A 68 4.40 32.49 -40.31
C ASP A 68 5.15 31.97 -41.55
N TYR A 69 4.84 30.74 -41.98
CA TYR A 69 5.43 30.16 -43.19
C TYR A 69 5.19 31.00 -44.46
N ARG A 70 4.11 31.80 -44.50
CA ARG A 70 3.75 32.64 -45.65
C ARG A 70 4.34 34.06 -45.59
N HIS A 71 4.70 34.57 -44.41
CA HIS A 71 5.11 35.97 -44.22
C HIS A 71 6.25 36.13 -43.19
N ALA A 72 7.49 36.10 -43.68
CA ALA A 72 8.73 36.13 -42.88
C ALA A 72 9.00 37.41 -42.05
N GLN A 73 8.11 38.42 -42.07
CA GLN A 73 8.27 39.69 -41.33
C GLN A 73 7.27 39.83 -40.16
N TRP A 74 6.49 38.80 -39.86
CA TRP A 74 5.51 38.85 -38.79
C TRP A 74 6.23 38.72 -37.43
N ALA A 75 6.04 39.67 -36.48
CA ALA A 75 6.64 39.58 -35.14
C ALA A 75 6.07 38.36 -34.38
N VAL A 76 6.76 37.22 -34.48
CA VAL A 76 6.23 35.86 -34.24
C VAL A 76 6.70 35.23 -32.94
N ALA A 77 7.92 35.53 -32.47
CA ALA A 77 8.52 34.86 -31.31
C ALA A 77 7.62 34.95 -30.05
N GLY A 78 7.14 36.15 -29.70
CA GLY A 78 6.25 36.33 -28.55
C GLY A 78 4.85 35.72 -28.75
N ARG A 79 4.30 35.73 -29.96
CA ARG A 79 2.95 35.17 -30.23
C ARG A 79 2.90 33.65 -30.21
N LEU A 80 3.98 32.99 -30.65
CA LEU A 80 4.11 31.53 -30.55
C LEU A 80 4.24 31.07 -29.09
N GLY A 81 5.06 31.75 -28.28
CA GLY A 81 5.22 31.46 -26.84
C GLY A 81 3.90 31.55 -26.07
N TRP A 82 3.14 32.63 -26.27
CA TRP A 82 1.82 32.80 -25.68
C TRP A 82 0.80 31.74 -26.15
N SER A 83 0.81 31.40 -27.44
CA SER A 83 -0.10 30.38 -27.99
C SER A 83 0.21 28.98 -27.46
N LEU A 84 1.49 28.63 -27.34
CA LEU A 84 1.94 27.38 -26.72
C LEU A 84 1.59 27.33 -25.23
N THR A 85 1.74 28.44 -24.52
CA THR A 85 1.39 28.59 -23.10
C THR A 85 -0.10 28.35 -22.87
N VAL A 86 -0.96 29.02 -23.65
CA VAL A 86 -2.42 28.83 -23.59
C VAL A 86 -2.80 27.40 -23.95
N LEU A 87 -2.22 26.85 -25.02
CA LEU A 87 -2.47 25.45 -25.41
C LEU A 87 -2.08 24.47 -24.29
N ALA A 88 -0.93 24.68 -23.64
CA ALA A 88 -0.48 23.85 -22.52
C ALA A 88 -1.45 23.94 -21.33
N ALA A 89 -1.85 25.15 -20.94
CA ALA A 89 -2.83 25.36 -19.87
C ALA A 89 -4.17 24.67 -20.18
N VAL A 90 -4.71 24.89 -21.39
CA VAL A 90 -5.95 24.26 -21.87
C VAL A 90 -5.81 22.74 -21.91
N ALA A 91 -4.66 22.21 -22.34
CA ALA A 91 -4.41 20.77 -22.35
C ALA A 91 -4.40 20.16 -20.96
N PHE A 92 -3.81 20.82 -19.96
CA PHE A 92 -3.88 20.36 -18.56
C PHE A 92 -5.33 20.39 -18.03
N ILE A 93 -6.06 21.46 -18.32
CA ILE A 93 -7.47 21.61 -17.91
C ILE A 93 -8.31 20.51 -18.56
N ALA A 94 -8.29 20.39 -19.89
CA ALA A 94 -9.03 19.38 -20.63
C ALA A 94 -8.70 17.96 -20.17
N ARG A 95 -7.42 17.67 -19.88
CA ARG A 95 -7.01 16.38 -19.31
C ARG A 95 -7.59 16.15 -17.92
N GLY A 96 -7.60 17.16 -17.04
CA GLY A 96 -8.19 17.05 -15.71
C GLY A 96 -9.70 16.76 -15.77
N ILE A 97 -10.40 17.45 -16.67
CA ILE A 97 -11.83 17.23 -16.94
C ILE A 97 -12.09 15.82 -17.46
N PHE A 98 -11.29 15.36 -18.42
CA PHE A 98 -11.40 14.00 -18.95
C PHE A 98 -11.20 12.94 -17.85
N LEU A 99 -10.31 13.22 -16.89
CA LEU A 99 -10.06 12.36 -15.73
C LEU A 99 -11.09 12.52 -14.60
N GLY A 100 -12.11 13.38 -14.75
CA GLY A 100 -13.14 13.60 -13.73
C GLY A 100 -12.63 14.26 -12.45
N ARG A 101 -11.51 15.00 -12.51
CA ARG A 101 -10.89 15.57 -11.31
C ARG A 101 -11.76 16.70 -10.73
N PRO A 102 -12.12 16.64 -9.44
CA PRO A 102 -12.85 17.73 -8.81
C PRO A 102 -11.92 18.93 -8.58
N VAL A 103 -12.42 20.13 -8.88
CA VAL A 103 -11.70 21.38 -8.57
C VAL A 103 -12.14 21.84 -7.18
N THR A 104 -11.21 21.86 -6.23
CA THR A 104 -11.46 22.37 -4.87
C THR A 104 -11.03 23.84 -4.74
N ALA A 105 -11.45 24.50 -3.65
CA ALA A 105 -11.02 25.86 -3.35
C ALA A 105 -9.48 25.98 -3.32
N MET A 106 -8.78 24.98 -2.78
CA MET A 106 -7.31 24.95 -2.78
C MET A 106 -6.74 24.95 -4.20
N HIS A 107 -7.30 24.16 -5.12
CA HIS A 107 -6.86 24.13 -6.51
C HIS A 107 -7.07 25.48 -7.21
N ALA A 108 -8.25 26.09 -7.02
CA ALA A 108 -8.56 27.39 -7.59
C ALA A 108 -7.61 28.48 -7.06
N THR A 109 -7.32 28.49 -5.74
CA THR A 109 -6.37 29.45 -5.16
C THR A 109 -4.95 29.23 -5.65
N ALA A 110 -4.49 27.98 -5.77
CA ALA A 110 -3.15 27.68 -6.27
C ALA A 110 -3.02 28.08 -7.75
N ALA A 111 -4.00 27.74 -8.58
CA ALA A 111 -4.04 28.14 -9.99
C ALA A 111 -4.03 29.67 -10.15
N GLY A 112 -4.80 30.39 -9.33
CA GLY A 112 -4.79 31.86 -9.30
C GLY A 112 -3.42 32.44 -8.92
N LEU A 113 -2.75 31.87 -7.90
CA LEU A 113 -1.39 32.28 -7.52
C LEU A 113 -0.37 32.01 -8.63
N PHE A 114 -0.44 30.84 -9.28
CA PHE A 114 0.42 30.52 -10.43
C PHE A 114 0.20 31.49 -11.59
N LEU A 115 -1.06 31.84 -11.88
CA LEU A 115 -1.40 32.79 -12.94
C LEU A 115 -0.87 34.19 -12.62
N LEU A 116 -1.10 34.69 -11.40
CA LEU A 116 -0.63 36.01 -10.97
C LEU A 116 0.89 36.10 -10.92
N ALA A 117 1.56 35.09 -10.35
CA ALA A 117 3.02 35.01 -10.32
C ALA A 117 3.60 34.88 -11.73
N GLY A 118 2.95 34.13 -12.62
CA GLY A 118 3.35 33.99 -14.01
C GLY A 118 3.22 35.29 -14.80
N LEU A 119 2.11 36.02 -14.65
CA LEU A 119 1.93 37.34 -15.25
C LEU A 119 2.98 38.34 -14.74
N ALA A 120 3.25 38.36 -13.42
CA ALA A 120 4.28 39.22 -12.85
C ALA A 120 5.69 38.86 -13.34
N ALA A 121 6.04 37.57 -13.40
CA ALA A 121 7.34 37.10 -13.88
C ALA A 121 7.55 37.38 -15.37
N HIS A 122 6.50 37.26 -16.18
CA HIS A 122 6.53 37.60 -17.60
C HIS A 122 6.84 39.09 -17.80
N VAL A 123 6.28 39.98 -16.98
CA VAL A 123 6.48 41.43 -17.11
C VAL A 123 7.81 41.89 -16.48
N LEU A 124 8.23 41.30 -15.36
CA LEU A 124 9.27 41.87 -14.50
C LEU A 124 10.61 41.11 -14.52
N VAL A 125 10.64 39.85 -14.96
CA VAL A 125 11.80 38.98 -14.77
C VAL A 125 12.25 38.32 -16.07
N ALA A 126 11.44 37.40 -16.59
CA ALA A 126 11.77 36.60 -17.76
C ALA A 126 10.51 36.00 -18.37
N ASP A 127 10.32 36.23 -19.67
CA ASP A 127 9.15 35.78 -20.44
C ASP A 127 8.91 34.28 -20.26
N LEU A 128 9.96 33.46 -20.40
CA LEU A 128 9.90 32.01 -20.29
C LEU A 128 9.43 31.52 -18.91
N LEU A 129 9.87 32.17 -17.82
CA LEU A 129 9.45 31.81 -16.48
C LEU A 129 7.96 32.12 -16.28
N GLY A 130 7.52 33.27 -16.80
CA GLY A 130 6.11 33.65 -16.81
C GLY A 130 5.24 32.66 -17.58
N GLU A 131 5.66 32.29 -18.78
CA GLU A 131 4.99 31.28 -19.62
C GLU A 131 4.84 29.93 -18.91
N ILE A 132 5.91 29.43 -18.27
CA ILE A 132 5.89 28.16 -17.52
C ILE A 132 4.88 28.23 -16.35
N LEU A 133 4.85 29.34 -15.61
CA LEU A 133 3.94 29.51 -14.48
C LEU A 133 2.48 29.65 -14.93
N ILE A 134 2.22 30.37 -16.02
CA ILE A 134 0.87 30.50 -16.60
C ILE A 134 0.40 29.14 -17.11
N ALA A 135 1.22 28.40 -17.86
CA ALA A 135 0.91 27.03 -18.28
C ALA A 135 0.67 26.12 -17.05
N GLY A 136 1.50 26.28 -16.02
CA GLY A 136 1.42 25.58 -14.74
C GLY A 136 0.12 25.85 -13.96
N SER A 137 -0.57 26.96 -14.19
CA SER A 137 -1.86 27.25 -13.57
C SER A 137 -2.93 26.21 -13.94
N GLY A 138 -2.96 25.74 -15.19
CA GLY A 138 -3.86 24.68 -15.63
C GLY A 138 -3.58 23.34 -14.96
N TRP A 139 -2.30 23.03 -14.73
CA TRP A 139 -1.85 21.85 -13.98
C TRP A 139 -2.20 21.94 -12.50
N ALA A 140 -1.98 23.10 -11.87
CA ALA A 140 -2.32 23.37 -10.47
C ALA A 140 -3.84 23.28 -10.23
N LEU A 141 -4.64 23.78 -11.18
CA LEU A 141 -6.10 23.70 -11.12
C LEU A 141 -6.63 22.26 -11.16
N MET A 142 -5.96 21.41 -11.95
CA MET A 142 -6.33 20.01 -12.16
C MET A 142 -5.44 19.03 -11.42
N TRP A 143 -4.71 19.48 -10.39
CA TRP A 143 -3.85 18.62 -9.59
C TRP A 143 -4.70 17.53 -8.90
N PRO A 144 -4.25 16.27 -8.82
CA PRO A 144 -5.06 15.21 -8.23
C PRO A 144 -5.19 15.40 -6.72
N THR A 145 -6.42 15.21 -6.22
CA THR A 145 -6.69 15.10 -4.78
C THR A 145 -6.00 13.88 -4.19
N SER A 146 -5.77 13.91 -2.89
CA SER A 146 -5.17 12.79 -2.15
C SER A 146 -6.03 12.42 -0.94
N ALA A 147 -6.19 11.13 -0.72
CA ALA A 147 -6.71 10.58 0.53
C ALA A 147 -5.69 10.81 1.65
N HIS A 148 -6.19 11.08 2.83
CA HIS A 148 -5.38 11.28 4.03
C HIS A 148 -5.61 10.07 4.94
N PRO A 149 -4.53 9.41 5.41
CA PRO A 149 -4.65 8.36 6.42
C PRO A 149 -5.33 8.88 7.68
N ARG A 150 -6.07 8.00 8.34
CA ARG A 150 -6.78 8.26 9.59
C ARG A 150 -6.27 7.28 10.64
N PRO A 151 -5.26 7.65 11.45
CA PRO A 151 -4.70 6.76 12.47
C PRO A 151 -5.75 6.25 13.45
N GLU A 152 -6.82 7.01 13.67
CA GLU A 152 -7.97 6.65 14.51
C GLU A 152 -8.74 5.41 14.03
N ASP A 153 -8.60 5.02 12.75
CA ASP A 153 -9.27 3.84 12.20
C ASP A 153 -8.56 2.52 12.57
N LEU A 154 -7.34 2.58 13.13
CA LEU A 154 -6.51 1.39 13.41
C LEU A 154 -7.22 0.33 14.26
N PRO A 155 -7.91 0.64 15.38
CA PRO A 155 -8.60 -0.38 16.18
C PRO A 155 -9.69 -1.11 15.38
N ARG A 156 -10.40 -0.39 14.51
CA ARG A 156 -11.44 -0.95 13.64
C ARG A 156 -10.83 -1.84 12.57
N VAL A 157 -9.77 -1.38 11.92
CA VAL A 157 -9.01 -2.16 10.92
C VAL A 157 -8.46 -3.44 11.55
N TRP A 158 -7.91 -3.36 12.76
CA TRP A 158 -7.42 -4.52 13.50
C TRP A 158 -8.52 -5.56 13.75
N ALA A 159 -9.71 -5.13 14.18
CA ALA A 159 -10.84 -6.05 14.39
C ALA A 159 -11.21 -6.81 13.11
N LEU A 160 -11.17 -6.13 11.95
CA LEU A 160 -11.43 -6.75 10.64
C LEU A 160 -10.33 -7.73 10.24
N ILE A 161 -9.06 -7.40 10.49
CA ILE A 161 -7.91 -8.31 10.25
C ILE A 161 -8.04 -9.55 11.12
N ASN A 162 -8.44 -9.38 12.38
CA ASN A 162 -8.64 -10.48 13.30
C ASN A 162 -9.81 -11.40 12.88
N ALA A 163 -10.79 -10.87 12.15
CA ALA A 163 -11.86 -11.66 11.54
C ALA A 163 -11.47 -12.29 10.19
N THR A 164 -10.43 -11.78 9.52
CA THR A 164 -9.98 -12.24 8.21
C THR A 164 -9.14 -13.51 8.36
N ARG A 165 -9.49 -14.57 7.63
CA ARG A 165 -8.80 -15.86 7.68
C ARG A 165 -8.11 -16.15 6.36
N ALA A 166 -7.02 -16.94 6.42
CA ALA A 166 -6.31 -17.43 5.25
C ALA A 166 -5.89 -16.31 4.28
N ASP A 167 -5.48 -15.15 4.81
CA ASP A 167 -4.82 -14.10 4.05
C ASP A 167 -3.57 -13.61 4.77
N SER A 168 -2.42 -14.03 4.27
CA SER A 168 -1.09 -13.61 4.72
C SER A 168 -0.86 -12.11 4.61
N LEU A 169 -1.57 -11.41 3.72
CA LEU A 169 -1.35 -9.98 3.52
C LEU A 169 -2.29 -9.09 4.34
N ALA A 170 -3.31 -9.66 5.00
CA ALA A 170 -4.29 -8.90 5.77
C ALA A 170 -3.66 -8.00 6.86
N PRO A 171 -2.67 -8.45 7.67
CA PRO A 171 -2.06 -7.59 8.69
C PRO A 171 -1.46 -6.29 8.14
N PHE A 172 -0.96 -6.31 6.91
CA PHE A 172 -0.33 -5.14 6.29
C PHE A 172 -1.31 -4.02 5.99
N ALA A 173 -2.63 -4.27 6.03
CA ALA A 173 -3.65 -3.22 5.93
C ALA A 173 -3.52 -2.16 7.04
N MET A 174 -2.87 -2.46 8.17
CA MET A 174 -2.66 -1.51 9.28
C MET A 174 -1.63 -0.41 9.00
N GLN A 175 -0.79 -0.54 7.98
CA GLN A 175 0.30 0.38 7.72
C GLN A 175 -0.18 1.85 7.70
N ALA A 176 0.45 2.73 8.49
CA ALA A 176 -0.06 4.07 8.78
C ALA A 176 -0.13 5.01 7.56
N GLY A 177 0.54 4.65 6.46
CA GLY A 177 0.44 5.38 5.19
C GLY A 177 -0.85 5.11 4.41
N LYS A 178 -1.70 4.18 4.87
CA LYS A 178 -2.92 3.74 4.18
C LYS A 178 -4.14 4.47 4.73
N SER A 179 -5.05 4.76 3.81
CA SER A 179 -6.44 5.10 4.11
C SER A 179 -7.29 3.84 3.92
N HIS A 180 -8.49 3.85 4.51
CA HIS A 180 -9.39 2.70 4.49
C HIS A 180 -10.75 3.12 3.97
N HIS A 181 -11.32 2.31 3.08
CA HIS A 181 -12.71 2.43 2.67
C HIS A 181 -13.50 1.29 3.29
N PHE A 182 -14.50 1.61 4.10
CA PHE A 182 -15.28 0.62 4.85
C PHE A 182 -16.62 0.36 4.18
N SER A 183 -17.14 -0.86 4.33
CA SER A 183 -18.52 -1.16 3.97
C SER A 183 -19.49 -0.33 4.83
N ALA A 184 -20.71 -0.14 4.35
CA ALA A 184 -21.74 0.58 5.10
C ALA A 184 -22.00 -0.04 6.50
N ALA A 185 -22.02 -1.38 6.57
CA ALA A 185 -22.14 -2.12 7.84
C ALA A 185 -20.87 -2.08 8.70
N GLY A 186 -19.74 -1.68 8.12
CA GLY A 186 -18.46 -1.58 8.81
C GLY A 186 -17.78 -2.90 9.13
N THR A 187 -18.26 -3.99 8.54
CA THR A 187 -17.76 -5.37 8.71
C THR A 187 -16.70 -5.76 7.68
N ALA A 188 -16.41 -4.90 6.70
CA ALA A 188 -15.34 -5.12 5.73
C ALA A 188 -14.65 -3.80 5.34
N ALA A 189 -13.40 -3.88 4.89
CA ALA A 189 -12.65 -2.71 4.44
C ALA A 189 -11.62 -3.01 3.34
N LEU A 190 -11.32 -1.99 2.53
CA LEU A 190 -10.23 -1.94 1.57
C LEU A 190 -9.15 -0.98 2.09
N ALA A 191 -7.90 -1.43 2.17
CA ALA A 191 -6.77 -0.57 2.46
C ALA A 191 -6.17 -0.03 1.15
N TYR A 192 -6.00 1.28 1.04
CA TYR A 192 -5.50 1.92 -0.17
C TYR A 192 -4.66 3.16 0.14
N ARG A 193 -3.92 3.64 -0.85
CA ARG A 193 -3.23 4.93 -0.79
C ARG A 193 -3.33 5.65 -2.12
N THR A 194 -3.51 6.96 -2.06
CA THR A 194 -3.58 7.78 -3.27
C THR A 194 -2.22 8.34 -3.66
N ARG A 195 -1.89 8.28 -4.95
CA ARG A 195 -0.64 8.84 -5.48
C ARG A 195 -0.85 9.27 -6.93
N ILE A 196 -0.62 10.56 -7.23
CA ILE A 196 -0.65 11.13 -8.59
C ILE A 196 -1.96 10.78 -9.34
N GLY A 197 -3.10 10.81 -8.65
CA GLY A 197 -4.42 10.52 -9.23
C GLY A 197 -4.74 9.03 -9.39
N TYR A 198 -4.00 8.15 -8.71
CA TYR A 198 -4.34 6.73 -8.59
C TYR A 198 -4.68 6.40 -7.16
N ALA A 199 -5.71 5.58 -6.96
CA ALA A 199 -5.99 4.89 -5.71
C ALA A 199 -5.40 3.47 -5.81
N VAL A 200 -4.29 3.25 -5.11
CA VAL A 200 -3.58 1.98 -5.12
C VAL A 200 -4.06 1.17 -3.92
N VAL A 201 -4.83 0.13 -4.20
CA VAL A 201 -5.32 -0.86 -3.23
C VAL A 201 -4.18 -1.82 -2.88
N SER A 202 -4.05 -2.10 -1.58
CA SER A 202 -3.02 -2.97 -1.01
C SER A 202 -3.64 -4.29 -0.56
N GLY A 203 -3.44 -5.35 -1.34
CA GLY A 203 -3.93 -6.69 -1.03
C GLY A 203 -5.42 -6.87 -1.33
N ASP A 204 -6.00 -7.90 -0.72
CA ASP A 204 -7.43 -8.19 -0.77
C ASP A 204 -8.21 -7.34 0.25
N PRO A 205 -9.55 -7.23 0.11
CA PRO A 205 -10.37 -6.68 1.19
C PRO A 205 -10.27 -7.54 2.46
N ILE A 206 -10.41 -6.90 3.62
CA ILE A 206 -10.40 -7.52 4.96
C ILE A 206 -11.80 -7.51 5.58
N GLY A 207 -12.10 -8.49 6.43
CA GLY A 207 -13.38 -8.63 7.14
C GLY A 207 -14.34 -9.63 6.49
N ASP A 208 -15.64 -9.32 6.52
CA ASP A 208 -16.72 -10.16 6.01
C ASP A 208 -16.73 -10.22 4.47
N GLU A 209 -16.43 -11.41 3.95
CA GLU A 209 -16.34 -11.67 2.51
C GLU A 209 -17.64 -11.41 1.75
N ALA A 210 -18.79 -11.58 2.39
CA ALA A 210 -20.10 -11.36 1.77
C ALA A 210 -20.28 -9.89 1.34
N GLN A 211 -19.56 -8.96 1.98
CA GLN A 211 -19.62 -7.54 1.68
C GLN A 211 -18.65 -7.11 0.57
N PHE A 212 -17.70 -7.96 0.16
CA PHE A 212 -16.62 -7.55 -0.73
C PHE A 212 -17.08 -7.04 -2.11
N PRO A 213 -18.07 -7.67 -2.79
CA PRO A 213 -18.54 -7.15 -4.08
C PRO A 213 -19.09 -5.73 -3.98
N GLN A 214 -19.95 -5.47 -2.98
CA GLN A 214 -20.53 -4.14 -2.77
C GLN A 214 -19.45 -3.13 -2.35
N LEU A 215 -18.53 -3.53 -1.47
CA LEU A 215 -17.41 -2.70 -1.03
C LEU A 215 -16.53 -2.24 -2.20
N VAL A 216 -16.25 -3.13 -3.17
CA VAL A 216 -15.47 -2.78 -4.37
C VAL A 216 -16.25 -1.83 -5.28
N ALA A 217 -17.56 -2.02 -5.43
CA ALA A 217 -18.42 -1.12 -6.20
C ALA A 217 -18.46 0.30 -5.57
N ASP A 218 -18.66 0.39 -4.25
CA ASP A 218 -18.69 1.64 -3.51
C ASP A 218 -17.33 2.35 -3.56
N PHE A 219 -16.24 1.59 -3.44
CA PHE A 219 -14.89 2.11 -3.58
C PHE A 219 -14.63 2.65 -5.00
N ALA A 220 -15.11 1.95 -6.04
CA ALA A 220 -14.97 2.39 -7.41
C ALA A 220 -15.75 3.68 -7.68
N ALA A 221 -16.98 3.79 -7.17
CA ALA A 221 -17.78 5.01 -7.23
C ALA A 221 -17.07 6.18 -6.52
N MET A 222 -16.49 5.93 -5.34
CA MET A 222 -15.71 6.93 -4.61
C MET A 222 -14.47 7.37 -5.39
N CYS A 223 -13.74 6.44 -6.01
CA CYS A 223 -12.60 6.77 -6.87
C CYS A 223 -13.03 7.63 -8.07
N HIS A 224 -14.17 7.29 -8.70
CA HIS A 224 -14.72 8.03 -9.82
C HIS A 224 -15.02 9.49 -9.44
N MET A 225 -15.69 9.72 -8.31
CA MET A 225 -16.00 11.07 -7.80
C MET A 225 -14.75 11.91 -7.52
N HIS A 226 -13.62 11.28 -7.18
CA HIS A 226 -12.35 11.96 -6.91
C HIS A 226 -11.44 12.07 -8.15
N GLY A 227 -11.84 11.52 -9.29
CA GLY A 227 -11.00 11.42 -10.49
C GLY A 227 -9.77 10.52 -10.28
N TRP A 228 -9.89 9.52 -9.41
CA TRP A 228 -8.85 8.53 -9.14
C TRP A 228 -9.01 7.30 -10.02
N ARG A 229 -7.90 6.81 -10.54
CA ARG A 229 -7.84 5.52 -11.25
C ARG A 229 -7.43 4.40 -10.30
N ILE A 230 -8.03 3.23 -10.46
CA ILE A 230 -7.82 2.12 -9.54
C ILE A 230 -6.62 1.29 -9.98
N VAL A 231 -5.84 0.84 -9.00
CA VAL A 231 -4.75 -0.13 -9.16
C VAL A 231 -4.83 -1.07 -7.96
N VAL A 232 -4.69 -2.37 -8.17
CA VAL A 232 -4.67 -3.33 -7.06
C VAL A 232 -3.32 -4.04 -7.08
N VAL A 233 -2.64 -4.07 -5.95
CA VAL A 233 -1.32 -4.69 -5.81
C VAL A 233 -1.41 -5.76 -4.74
N GLY A 234 -0.97 -6.98 -5.05
CA GLY A 234 -1.02 -8.09 -4.10
C GLY A 234 -2.38 -8.79 -4.02
N CYS A 235 -3.23 -8.65 -5.05
CA CYS A 235 -4.51 -9.35 -5.13
C CYS A 235 -4.25 -10.86 -5.17
N SER A 236 -4.95 -11.64 -4.35
CA SER A 236 -4.91 -13.10 -4.47
C SER A 236 -5.62 -13.58 -5.74
N GLU A 237 -5.29 -14.80 -6.14
CA GLU A 237 -5.95 -15.49 -7.25
C GLU A 237 -7.47 -15.62 -7.01
N ARG A 238 -7.86 -15.99 -5.78
CA ARG A 238 -9.27 -16.16 -5.39
C ARG A 238 -10.11 -14.87 -5.46
N ARG A 239 -9.48 -13.69 -5.40
CA ARG A 239 -10.19 -12.39 -5.41
C ARG A 239 -10.14 -11.65 -6.76
N LEU A 240 -9.53 -12.22 -7.79
CA LEU A 240 -9.49 -11.61 -9.13
C LEU A 240 -10.88 -11.27 -9.67
N GLY A 241 -11.87 -12.11 -9.38
CA GLY A 241 -13.27 -11.93 -9.82
C GLY A 241 -13.88 -10.60 -9.35
N LEU A 242 -13.49 -10.09 -8.18
CA LEU A 242 -14.01 -8.83 -7.64
C LEU A 242 -13.70 -7.61 -8.54
N TRP A 243 -12.61 -7.68 -9.30
CA TRP A 243 -12.08 -6.58 -10.09
C TRP A 243 -12.25 -6.76 -11.60
N SER A 244 -12.95 -7.82 -12.00
CA SER A 244 -13.01 -8.26 -13.40
C SER A 244 -14.06 -7.50 -14.22
N ASP A 245 -15.13 -7.03 -13.59
CA ASP A 245 -16.23 -6.33 -14.28
C ASP A 245 -15.88 -4.84 -14.52
N PRO A 246 -15.65 -4.41 -15.78
CA PRO A 246 -15.33 -3.03 -16.09
C PRO A 246 -16.50 -2.06 -15.85
N MET A 247 -17.75 -2.54 -15.79
CA MET A 247 -18.91 -1.71 -15.51
C MET A 247 -18.97 -1.33 -14.03
N VAL A 248 -18.58 -2.25 -13.15
CA VAL A 248 -18.49 -1.99 -11.70
C VAL A 248 -17.26 -1.14 -11.37
N VAL A 249 -16.10 -1.52 -11.92
CA VAL A 249 -14.82 -0.86 -11.60
C VAL A 249 -14.64 0.47 -12.36
N GLY A 250 -15.38 0.67 -13.46
CA GLY A 250 -15.26 1.84 -14.34
C GLY A 250 -14.02 1.82 -15.25
N GLN A 251 -13.25 0.74 -15.24
CA GLN A 251 -12.06 0.55 -16.07
C GLN A 251 -11.72 -0.92 -16.25
N SER A 252 -11.14 -1.28 -17.40
CA SER A 252 -10.60 -2.62 -17.61
C SER A 252 -9.26 -2.78 -16.90
N LEU A 253 -9.22 -3.70 -15.94
CA LEU A 253 -8.03 -4.12 -15.22
C LEU A 253 -7.53 -5.46 -15.76
N ARG A 254 -6.23 -5.55 -16.04
CA ARG A 254 -5.59 -6.81 -16.43
C ARG A 254 -4.75 -7.35 -15.26
N PRO A 255 -4.95 -8.61 -14.85
CA PRO A 255 -4.13 -9.24 -13.84
C PRO A 255 -2.78 -9.62 -14.44
N ILE A 256 -1.71 -9.20 -13.78
CA ILE A 256 -0.33 -9.57 -14.09
C ILE A 256 0.25 -10.28 -12.87
N PRO A 257 0.69 -11.54 -12.98
CA PRO A 257 1.28 -12.26 -11.85
C PRO A 257 2.59 -11.59 -11.45
N ILE A 258 2.72 -11.25 -10.18
CA ILE A 258 3.92 -10.61 -9.62
C ILE A 258 4.79 -11.60 -8.82
N GLY A 259 4.20 -12.69 -8.35
CA GLY A 259 4.90 -13.68 -7.54
C GLY A 259 3.96 -14.61 -6.80
N ARG A 260 4.47 -15.26 -5.76
CA ARG A 260 3.73 -16.19 -4.92
C ARG A 260 4.01 -15.93 -3.46
N ASP A 261 3.03 -16.16 -2.61
CA ASP A 261 3.27 -16.18 -1.18
C ASP A 261 4.01 -17.45 -0.78
N VAL A 262 4.75 -17.36 0.32
CA VAL A 262 5.41 -18.51 0.94
C VAL A 262 4.75 -18.74 2.28
N VAL A 263 3.77 -19.65 2.31
CA VAL A 263 2.93 -19.92 3.48
C VAL A 263 3.15 -21.35 3.94
N ILE A 264 3.59 -21.47 5.19
CA ILE A 264 3.83 -22.73 5.86
C ILE A 264 2.53 -23.16 6.55
N ASP A 265 2.09 -24.37 6.23
CA ASP A 265 1.12 -25.10 7.05
C ASP A 265 1.82 -25.54 8.33
N VAL A 266 1.58 -24.80 9.42
CA VAL A 266 2.28 -24.96 10.70
C VAL A 266 1.96 -26.31 11.35
N SER A 267 0.72 -26.79 11.18
CA SER A 267 0.27 -28.04 11.78
C SER A 267 1.04 -29.23 11.23
N ASN A 268 1.29 -29.22 9.91
CA ASN A 268 1.94 -30.30 9.18
C ASN A 268 3.44 -30.05 8.91
N PHE A 269 4.00 -28.94 9.39
CA PHE A 269 5.40 -28.62 9.12
C PHE A 269 6.35 -29.50 9.95
N GLU A 270 7.16 -30.28 9.24
CA GLU A 270 8.28 -31.01 9.81
C GLU A 270 9.54 -30.83 8.98
N MET A 271 10.67 -30.57 9.65
CA MET A 271 11.96 -30.42 8.99
C MET A 271 12.61 -31.77 8.63
N THR A 272 11.86 -32.75 8.13
CA THR A 272 12.34 -34.13 7.90
C THR A 272 12.80 -34.40 6.45
N GLY A 273 13.62 -35.43 6.22
CA GLY A 273 14.06 -35.81 4.87
C GLY A 273 15.14 -34.92 4.23
N ARG A 274 15.48 -35.21 2.96
CA ARG A 274 16.65 -34.62 2.25
C ARG A 274 16.44 -33.15 1.88
N ARG A 275 15.21 -32.74 1.55
CA ARG A 275 14.90 -31.38 1.06
C ARG A 275 15.15 -30.27 2.09
N PHE A 276 15.00 -30.59 3.39
CA PHE A 276 15.24 -29.67 4.50
C PHE A 276 16.67 -29.74 5.07
N ARG A 277 17.61 -30.44 4.41
CA ARG A 277 19.00 -30.58 4.88
C ARG A 277 19.65 -29.23 5.16
N ASN A 278 19.53 -28.29 4.23
CA ASN A 278 20.13 -26.96 4.37
C ASN A 278 19.52 -26.17 5.54
N LEU A 279 18.20 -26.26 5.72
CA LEU A 279 17.49 -25.63 6.83
C LEU A 279 17.96 -26.21 8.17
N ARG A 280 17.95 -27.55 8.31
CA ARG A 280 18.43 -28.22 9.53
C ARG A 280 19.89 -27.91 9.85
N GLN A 281 20.75 -27.83 8.82
CA GLN A 281 22.15 -27.48 9.01
C GLN A 281 22.33 -26.05 9.50
N ALA A 282 21.56 -25.10 8.97
CA ALA A 282 21.57 -23.71 9.43
C ALA A 282 21.12 -23.62 10.90
N VAL A 283 20.00 -24.26 11.24
CA VAL A 283 19.48 -24.32 12.62
C VAL A 283 20.49 -24.96 13.57
N LYS A 284 21.02 -26.15 13.23
CA LYS A 284 22.03 -26.86 14.05
C LYS A 284 23.29 -26.01 14.24
N ARG A 285 23.73 -25.28 13.20
CA ARG A 285 24.91 -24.41 13.30
C ARG A 285 24.69 -23.32 14.35
N THR A 286 23.55 -22.63 14.32
CA THR A 286 23.27 -21.59 15.34
C THR A 286 23.19 -22.15 16.75
N HIS A 287 22.65 -23.36 16.91
CA HIS A 287 22.64 -24.05 18.21
C HIS A 287 24.06 -24.34 18.72
N ASN A 288 24.97 -24.78 17.83
CA ASN A 288 26.38 -24.99 18.16
C ASN A 288 27.12 -23.68 18.50
N PHE A 289 26.67 -22.54 17.95
CA PHE A 289 27.16 -21.20 18.33
C PHE A 289 26.56 -20.67 19.64
N GLY A 290 25.73 -21.46 20.33
CA GLY A 290 25.10 -21.06 21.59
C GLY A 290 24.01 -20.01 21.42
N VAL A 291 23.40 -19.91 20.23
CA VAL A 291 22.31 -18.95 19.99
C VAL A 291 21.03 -19.41 20.69
N THR A 292 20.46 -18.51 21.49
CA THR A 292 19.17 -18.65 22.18
C THR A 292 18.13 -17.73 21.54
N THR A 293 16.86 -18.08 21.70
CA THR A 293 15.73 -17.34 21.13
C THR A 293 14.70 -17.03 22.21
N GLU A 294 14.09 -15.84 22.13
CA GLU A 294 12.99 -15.42 23.00
C GLU A 294 11.88 -14.78 22.15
N ILE A 295 10.62 -14.98 22.53
CA ILE A 295 9.46 -14.38 21.87
C ILE A 295 8.80 -13.39 22.83
N VAL A 296 8.57 -12.17 22.36
CA VAL A 296 7.95 -11.10 23.13
C VAL A 296 6.97 -10.30 22.27
N ALA A 297 5.88 -9.80 22.85
CA ALA A 297 5.00 -8.88 22.15
C ALA A 297 5.71 -7.52 22.00
N GLU A 298 5.61 -6.88 20.83
CA GLU A 298 6.27 -5.60 20.58
C GLU A 298 5.78 -4.50 21.55
N GLN A 299 4.51 -4.54 21.93
CA GLN A 299 3.90 -3.59 22.88
C GLN A 299 4.32 -3.82 24.35
N GLN A 300 5.06 -4.89 24.63
CA GLN A 300 5.56 -5.24 25.96
C GLN A 300 7.07 -5.03 26.09
N LEU A 301 7.71 -4.42 25.09
CA LEU A 301 9.11 -4.05 25.18
C LEU A 301 9.30 -2.94 26.23
N ASP A 302 10.27 -3.16 27.12
CA ASP A 302 10.82 -2.11 27.97
C ASP A 302 11.86 -1.27 27.20
N ASP A 303 12.18 -0.09 27.73
CA ASP A 303 13.13 0.85 27.09
C ASP A 303 14.51 0.23 26.84
N GLN A 304 14.96 -0.67 27.74
CA GLN A 304 16.25 -1.34 27.61
C GLN A 304 16.26 -2.29 26.42
N ARG A 305 15.26 -3.18 26.31
CA ARG A 305 15.13 -4.12 25.19
C ARG A 305 14.91 -3.36 23.88
N GLN A 306 14.10 -2.32 23.89
CA GLN A 306 13.90 -1.47 22.72
C GLN A 306 15.22 -0.86 22.25
N ALA A 307 16.06 -0.34 23.17
CA ALA A 307 17.38 0.18 22.83
C ALA A 307 18.32 -0.90 22.26
N GLU A 308 18.35 -2.10 22.86
CA GLU A 308 19.15 -3.24 22.35
C GLU A 308 18.77 -3.62 20.91
N LEU A 309 17.46 -3.64 20.61
CA LEU A 309 16.94 -3.93 19.27
C LEU A 309 17.18 -2.76 18.30
N ALA A 310 17.10 -1.52 18.76
CA ALA A 310 17.43 -0.34 17.97
C ALA A 310 18.91 -0.33 17.53
N GLU A 311 19.83 -0.82 18.36
CA GLU A 311 21.22 -1.03 17.94
C GLU A 311 21.35 -2.05 16.80
N VAL A 312 20.53 -3.11 16.80
CA VAL A 312 20.53 -4.10 15.72
C VAL A 312 20.09 -3.45 14.41
N LEU A 313 19.07 -2.60 14.47
CA LEU A 313 18.61 -1.80 13.33
C LEU A 313 19.72 -0.88 12.82
N ALA A 314 20.41 -0.16 13.73
CA ALA A 314 21.52 0.73 13.42
C ALA A 314 22.71 0.01 12.77
N ALA A 315 23.02 -1.19 13.22
CA ALA A 315 24.12 -2.01 12.72
C ALA A 315 23.75 -2.84 11.47
N SER A 316 22.49 -2.79 11.02
CA SER A 316 22.03 -3.59 9.89
C SER A 316 22.44 -2.97 8.54
N PRO A 317 22.90 -3.77 7.57
CA PRO A 317 23.27 -3.28 6.23
C PRO A 317 22.12 -2.65 5.45
N SER A 318 20.86 -3.03 5.74
CA SER A 318 19.68 -2.72 4.90
C SER A 318 19.14 -1.29 5.01
N GLY A 319 19.86 -0.39 5.70
CA GLY A 319 19.50 1.03 5.81
C GLY A 319 18.73 1.34 7.08
N ALA A 320 19.46 1.51 8.19
CA ALA A 320 18.98 1.78 9.53
C ALA A 320 18.01 2.97 9.73
N ARG A 321 17.82 3.85 8.74
CA ARG A 321 17.18 5.17 8.93
C ARG A 321 15.87 5.37 8.17
N THR A 322 15.44 4.40 7.36
CA THR A 322 14.32 4.60 6.45
C THR A 322 13.41 3.39 6.37
N ASP A 323 12.11 3.62 6.53
CA ASP A 323 11.08 2.64 6.19
C ASP A 323 10.78 2.69 4.68
N ARG A 324 10.61 1.53 4.07
CA ARG A 324 10.17 1.37 2.67
C ARG A 324 8.88 0.56 2.64
N GLY A 325 8.38 0.29 1.45
CA GLY A 325 7.32 -0.66 1.17
C GLY A 325 5.91 -0.13 1.37
N PHE A 326 4.96 -0.77 0.69
CA PHE A 326 3.55 -0.39 0.72
C PHE A 326 2.66 -1.60 1.00
N CYS A 327 2.70 -2.65 0.18
CA CYS A 327 1.70 -3.74 0.28
C CYS A 327 2.07 -4.88 1.21
N MET A 328 3.36 -5.07 1.48
CA MET A 328 3.89 -6.33 2.05
C MET A 328 4.77 -6.11 3.28
N ASN A 329 4.67 -4.93 3.90
CA ASN A 329 5.34 -4.62 5.14
C ASN A 329 4.61 -3.54 5.94
N LEU A 330 4.86 -3.52 7.24
CA LEU A 330 4.49 -2.47 8.15
C LEU A 330 5.66 -1.47 8.29
N ASP A 331 5.32 -0.27 8.73
CA ASP A 331 6.27 0.76 9.20
C ASP A 331 6.44 0.68 10.72
N GLY A 332 7.23 1.61 11.29
CA GLY A 332 7.30 1.81 12.74
C GLY A 332 7.76 0.58 13.52
N VAL A 333 8.83 -0.06 13.04
CA VAL A 333 9.47 -1.20 13.74
C VAL A 333 9.93 -0.72 15.13
N LEU A 334 9.56 -1.47 16.17
CA LEU A 334 9.82 -1.17 17.59
C LEU A 334 9.03 0.02 18.19
N GLU A 335 8.07 0.59 17.48
CA GLU A 335 7.26 1.70 18.03
C GLU A 335 6.07 1.22 18.88
N GLY A 336 5.79 -0.10 18.93
CA GLY A 336 4.63 -0.65 19.65
C GLY A 336 3.26 -0.17 19.12
N ARG A 337 3.24 0.44 17.92
CA ARG A 337 2.05 1.07 17.34
C ARG A 337 0.96 0.06 16.98
N TYR A 338 1.36 -1.09 16.44
CA TYR A 338 0.42 -2.06 15.89
C TYR A 338 0.10 -3.16 16.91
N PRO A 339 -1.20 -3.51 17.07
CA PRO A 339 -1.59 -4.66 17.86
C PRO A 339 -1.19 -5.97 17.16
N GLY A 340 -1.11 -7.06 17.93
CA GLY A 340 -0.90 -8.40 17.38
C GLY A 340 0.49 -8.63 16.79
N ILE A 341 1.49 -7.82 17.16
CA ILE A 341 2.88 -7.97 16.73
C ILE A 341 3.69 -8.79 17.75
N GLN A 342 4.32 -9.85 17.26
CA GLN A 342 5.25 -10.70 17.99
C GLN A 342 6.66 -10.54 17.44
N LEU A 343 7.63 -10.38 18.33
CA LEU A 343 9.05 -10.36 18.00
C LEU A 343 9.67 -11.66 18.45
N ILE A 344 10.49 -12.28 17.60
CA ILE A 344 11.42 -13.32 18.03
C ILE A 344 12.84 -12.78 17.92
N ILE A 345 13.58 -12.87 19.02
CA ILE A 345 14.89 -12.23 19.20
C ILE A 345 15.93 -13.34 19.37
N ALA A 346 17.06 -13.23 18.67
CA ALA A 346 18.19 -14.15 18.77
C ALA A 346 19.34 -13.50 19.54
N ARG A 347 19.79 -14.16 20.62
CA ARG A 347 20.96 -13.77 21.42
C ARG A 347 22.07 -14.79 21.23
N ASP A 348 23.31 -14.31 21.14
CA ASP A 348 24.48 -15.19 21.14
C ASP A 348 24.81 -15.72 22.55
N ALA A 349 25.86 -16.54 22.64
CA ALA A 349 26.33 -17.11 23.90
C ALA A 349 26.78 -16.06 24.94
N SER A 350 27.05 -14.81 24.53
CA SER A 350 27.36 -13.69 25.43
C SER A 350 26.13 -12.90 25.88
N GLY A 351 24.94 -13.29 25.43
CA GLY A 351 23.66 -12.61 25.74
C GLY A 351 23.35 -11.42 24.83
N ARG A 352 24.21 -11.12 23.85
CA ARG A 352 24.03 -9.97 22.95
C ARG A 352 23.05 -10.30 21.83
N VAL A 353 22.12 -9.39 21.56
CA VAL A 353 21.16 -9.55 20.44
C VAL A 353 21.89 -9.46 19.10
N GLN A 354 21.77 -10.53 18.30
CA GLN A 354 22.36 -10.62 16.96
C GLN A 354 21.35 -10.36 15.84
N GLY A 355 20.08 -10.61 16.08
CA GLY A 355 19.00 -10.37 15.12
C GLY A 355 17.63 -10.59 15.74
N PHE A 356 16.59 -10.12 15.06
CA PHE A 356 15.20 -10.36 15.44
C PHE A 356 14.30 -10.36 14.21
N HIS A 357 13.20 -11.10 14.26
CA HIS A 357 12.14 -11.06 13.26
C HIS A 357 10.88 -10.46 13.89
N ARG A 358 10.13 -9.69 13.10
CA ARG A 358 8.84 -9.13 13.48
C ARG A 358 7.72 -9.84 12.73
N TYR A 359 6.75 -10.39 13.45
CA TYR A 359 5.61 -11.11 12.91
C TYR A 359 4.30 -10.42 13.29
N ALA A 360 3.36 -10.33 12.35
CA ALA A 360 2.03 -9.80 12.56
C ALA A 360 0.98 -10.91 12.49
N THR A 361 -0.02 -10.86 13.36
CA THR A 361 -1.07 -11.89 13.46
C THR A 361 -2.36 -11.47 12.76
N ALA A 362 -3.18 -12.45 12.36
CA ALA A 362 -4.52 -12.29 11.81
C ALA A 362 -5.42 -13.49 12.19
N GLY A 363 -6.71 -13.42 11.85
CA GLY A 363 -7.63 -14.55 11.98
C GLY A 363 -7.88 -15.06 13.40
N GLY A 364 -7.70 -14.22 14.43
CA GLY A 364 -7.78 -14.65 15.82
C GLY A 364 -6.52 -15.37 16.30
N GLY A 365 -5.39 -15.17 15.61
CA GLY A 365 -4.14 -15.90 15.85
C GLY A 365 -3.99 -17.16 14.98
N SER A 366 -4.95 -17.49 14.10
CA SER A 366 -4.81 -18.63 13.18
C SER A 366 -3.75 -18.40 12.11
N ASP A 367 -3.48 -17.15 11.77
CA ASP A 367 -2.55 -16.75 10.72
C ASP A 367 -1.48 -15.81 11.28
N MET A 368 -0.23 -16.01 10.86
CA MET A 368 0.91 -15.17 11.23
C MET A 368 1.73 -14.85 9.99
N SER A 369 2.25 -13.63 9.88
CA SER A 369 3.02 -13.19 8.71
C SER A 369 4.29 -12.45 9.14
N LEU A 370 5.43 -12.86 8.60
CA LEU A 370 6.71 -12.18 8.78
C LEU A 370 6.65 -10.82 8.09
N ASP A 371 6.77 -9.76 8.88
CA ASP A 371 6.86 -8.38 8.41
C ASP A 371 8.29 -8.08 7.95
N VAL A 372 9.24 -8.11 8.88
CA VAL A 372 10.65 -7.77 8.59
C VAL A 372 11.62 -8.60 9.43
N PRO A 373 12.67 -9.17 8.79
CA PRO A 373 13.83 -9.72 9.49
C PRO A 373 14.95 -8.69 9.61
N TRP A 374 15.53 -8.56 10.80
CA TRP A 374 16.69 -7.71 11.06
C TRP A 374 17.82 -8.51 11.68
N ARG A 375 19.04 -8.26 11.22
CA ARG A 375 20.25 -8.84 11.80
C ARG A 375 21.45 -7.90 11.72
N ARG A 376 22.34 -8.01 12.71
CA ARG A 376 23.61 -7.29 12.74
C ARG A 376 24.53 -7.78 11.63
N ARG A 377 25.44 -6.90 11.20
CA ARG A 377 26.58 -7.32 10.38
C ARG A 377 27.49 -8.25 11.22
N GLY A 378 27.81 -9.42 10.67
CA GLY A 378 28.62 -10.43 11.38
C GLY A 378 27.82 -11.44 12.22
N ALA A 379 26.49 -11.33 12.24
CA ALA A 379 25.62 -12.30 12.90
C ALA A 379 25.88 -13.74 12.39
N PRO A 380 25.90 -14.77 13.27
CA PRO A 380 26.09 -16.17 12.89
C PRO A 380 25.24 -16.60 11.68
N ASN A 381 25.87 -17.30 10.74
CA ASN A 381 25.19 -17.81 9.55
C ASN A 381 24.12 -18.85 9.95
N GLY A 382 22.86 -18.57 9.63
CA GLY A 382 21.72 -19.40 9.98
C GLY A 382 20.73 -18.75 10.94
N ILE A 383 20.99 -17.50 11.39
CA ILE A 383 20.10 -16.80 12.33
C ILE A 383 18.68 -16.63 11.78
N ASP A 384 18.52 -16.23 10.52
CA ASP A 384 17.18 -16.02 9.95
C ASP A 384 16.41 -17.35 9.86
N GLU A 385 17.11 -18.44 9.51
CA GLU A 385 16.57 -19.80 9.55
C GLU A 385 16.21 -20.24 10.96
N ARG A 386 17.05 -19.93 11.96
CA ARG A 386 16.81 -20.28 13.36
C ARG A 386 15.59 -19.56 13.91
N LEU A 387 15.52 -18.24 13.72
CA LEU A 387 14.38 -17.42 14.15
C LEU A 387 13.07 -17.88 13.50
N SER A 388 13.11 -18.29 12.24
CA SER A 388 11.89 -18.77 11.58
C SER A 388 11.52 -20.19 12.01
N ALA A 389 12.47 -21.10 12.16
CA ALA A 389 12.20 -22.44 12.67
C ALA A 389 11.63 -22.43 14.09
N ASP A 390 12.22 -21.63 14.98
CA ASP A 390 11.77 -21.50 16.36
C ASP A 390 10.42 -20.79 16.44
N MET A 391 10.16 -19.77 15.60
CA MET A 391 8.84 -19.15 15.53
C MET A 391 7.78 -20.14 15.02
N ILE A 392 8.08 -20.96 14.00
CA ILE A 392 7.13 -21.98 13.52
C ILE A 392 6.81 -23.00 14.63
N ALA A 393 7.81 -23.40 15.43
CA ALA A 393 7.59 -24.29 16.56
C ALA A 393 6.69 -23.65 17.64
N ALA A 394 6.99 -22.41 18.04
CA ALA A 394 6.16 -21.68 19.01
C ALA A 394 4.74 -21.40 18.48
N ALA A 395 4.61 -21.10 17.18
CA ALA A 395 3.35 -20.90 16.50
C ALA A 395 2.49 -22.18 16.54
N LYS A 396 3.12 -23.36 16.40
CA LYS A 396 2.45 -24.66 16.52
C LYS A 396 1.86 -24.85 17.92
N ASP A 397 2.63 -24.55 18.95
CA ASP A 397 2.19 -24.65 20.35
C ASP A 397 1.07 -23.65 20.67
N ALA A 398 1.07 -22.49 20.01
CA ALA A 398 0.04 -21.47 20.11
C ALA A 398 -1.22 -21.74 19.26
N GLY A 399 -1.27 -22.84 18.50
CA GLY A 399 -2.41 -23.21 17.66
C GLY A 399 -2.54 -22.41 16.35
N VAL A 400 -1.46 -21.74 15.92
CA VAL A 400 -1.39 -21.08 14.61
C VAL A 400 -1.46 -22.14 13.51
N GLN A 401 -2.27 -21.89 12.48
CA GLN A 401 -2.46 -22.82 11.36
C GLN A 401 -1.52 -22.49 10.20
N ARG A 402 -1.33 -21.19 9.91
CA ARG A 402 -0.59 -20.71 8.73
C ARG A 402 0.44 -19.68 9.14
N LEU A 403 1.68 -19.83 8.66
CA LEU A 403 2.74 -18.86 8.86
C LEU A 403 3.34 -18.44 7.52
N SER A 404 3.13 -17.19 7.12
CA SER A 404 3.73 -16.60 5.93
C SER A 404 5.12 -16.05 6.22
N LEU A 405 6.10 -16.42 5.41
CA LEU A 405 7.48 -15.93 5.57
C LEU A 405 7.79 -14.69 4.74
N ALA A 406 7.21 -14.57 3.56
CA ALA A 406 7.26 -13.38 2.71
C ALA A 406 6.58 -13.71 1.37
N PHE A 407 6.52 -12.68 0.54
CA PHE A 407 6.26 -12.79 -0.87
C PHE A 407 7.53 -13.15 -1.65
N ALA A 408 7.49 -14.25 -2.40
CA ALA A 408 8.50 -14.60 -3.39
C ALA A 408 8.11 -13.95 -4.73
N ALA A 409 8.81 -12.89 -5.12
CA ALA A 409 8.59 -12.24 -6.40
C ALA A 409 9.10 -13.12 -7.56
N PHE A 410 8.24 -13.31 -8.56
CA PHE A 410 8.55 -14.01 -9.82
C PHE A 410 9.32 -15.35 -9.70
N PRO A 411 8.91 -16.31 -8.85
CA PRO A 411 9.62 -17.59 -8.72
C PRO A 411 9.65 -18.36 -10.04
N ASP A 412 8.59 -18.21 -10.85
CA ASP A 412 8.47 -18.82 -12.17
C ASP A 412 9.55 -18.27 -13.16
N LEU A 413 10.05 -17.04 -12.98
CA LEU A 413 11.15 -16.48 -13.80
C LEU A 413 12.54 -16.92 -13.31
N PHE A 414 12.72 -17.14 -12.01
CA PHE A 414 13.99 -17.58 -11.43
C PHE A 414 14.17 -19.11 -11.50
N GLY A 415 13.08 -19.87 -11.59
CA GLY A 415 13.09 -21.34 -11.68
C GLY A 415 13.12 -21.91 -13.10
N ALA A 416 12.88 -21.11 -14.13
CA ALA A 416 12.80 -21.58 -15.51
C ALA A 416 14.19 -21.69 -16.18
N ASN A 417 14.52 -22.90 -16.67
CA ASN A 417 15.77 -23.15 -17.41
C ASN A 417 15.73 -22.61 -18.86
N GLN A 418 14.56 -22.30 -19.40
CA GLN A 418 14.38 -21.69 -20.73
C GLN A 418 13.44 -20.49 -20.62
N LEU A 419 13.96 -19.29 -20.86
CA LEU A 419 13.21 -18.03 -20.80
C LEU A 419 12.95 -17.50 -22.21
N GLY A 420 11.68 -17.19 -22.52
CA GLY A 420 11.30 -16.49 -23.74
C GLY A 420 11.96 -15.10 -23.86
N ARG A 421 11.97 -14.50 -25.06
CA ARG A 421 12.62 -13.18 -25.29
C ARG A 421 12.06 -12.08 -24.38
N LEU A 422 10.73 -12.04 -24.20
CA LEU A 422 10.07 -11.08 -23.30
C LEU A 422 10.42 -11.32 -21.83
N GLN A 423 10.47 -12.58 -21.40
CA GLN A 423 10.84 -12.94 -20.02
C GLN A 423 12.30 -12.58 -19.70
N ARG A 424 13.21 -12.65 -20.69
CA ARG A 424 14.59 -12.18 -20.54
C ARG A 424 14.68 -10.67 -20.34
N VAL A 425 13.89 -9.88 -21.08
CA VAL A 425 13.82 -8.43 -20.90
C VAL A 425 13.23 -8.09 -19.52
N CYS A 426 12.13 -8.75 -19.12
CA CYS A 426 11.56 -8.57 -17.78
C CYS A 426 12.56 -8.95 -16.68
N ARG A 427 13.30 -10.05 -16.83
CA ARG A 427 14.34 -10.44 -15.89
C ARG A 427 15.46 -9.39 -15.80
N ALA A 428 15.88 -8.82 -16.92
CA ALA A 428 16.87 -7.73 -16.92
C ALA A 428 16.35 -6.48 -16.20
N LEU A 429 15.08 -6.09 -16.42
CA LEU A 429 14.45 -4.97 -15.71
C LEU A 429 14.30 -5.24 -14.21
N ILE A 430 13.96 -6.46 -13.81
CA ILE A 430 13.87 -6.86 -12.40
C ILE A 430 15.25 -6.81 -11.73
N HIS A 431 16.32 -7.22 -12.43
CA HIS A 431 17.68 -7.13 -11.90
C HIS A 431 18.13 -5.68 -11.64
N ILE A 432 17.60 -4.69 -12.39
CA ILE A 432 17.86 -3.27 -12.11
C ILE A 432 17.23 -2.84 -10.76
N LEU A 433 16.13 -3.48 -10.34
CA LEU A 433 15.48 -3.25 -9.05
C LEU A 433 16.06 -4.11 -7.90
N ASP A 434 16.96 -5.03 -8.20
CA ASP A 434 17.53 -5.97 -7.21
C ASP A 434 18.28 -5.29 -6.05
N PRO A 435 19.00 -4.16 -6.25
CA PRO A 435 19.57 -3.39 -5.14
C PRO A 435 18.53 -2.85 -4.14
N LEU A 436 17.25 -2.77 -4.53
CA LEU A 436 16.18 -2.21 -3.70
C LEU A 436 15.47 -3.27 -2.82
N ILE A 437 15.48 -4.56 -3.21
CA ILE A 437 14.72 -5.63 -2.52
C ILE A 437 15.59 -6.86 -2.18
N ALA A 438 16.77 -7.03 -2.79
CA ALA A 438 17.61 -8.22 -2.69
C ALA A 438 16.85 -9.53 -3.01
N LEU A 439 16.11 -9.53 -4.13
CA LEU A 439 15.14 -10.54 -4.54
C LEU A 439 15.72 -11.94 -4.61
N GLU A 440 16.93 -12.08 -5.15
CA GLU A 440 17.56 -13.40 -5.30
C GLU A 440 17.96 -14.01 -3.93
N SER A 441 18.40 -13.19 -2.99
CA SER A 441 18.75 -13.65 -1.64
C SER A 441 17.50 -14.07 -0.87
N LEU A 442 16.42 -13.30 -0.99
CA LEU A 442 15.11 -13.59 -0.40
C LEU A 442 14.54 -14.88 -0.99
N TYR A 443 14.55 -15.05 -2.31
CA TYR A 443 14.06 -16.28 -2.95
C TYR A 443 14.84 -17.52 -2.50
N ARG A 444 16.18 -17.44 -2.41
CA ARG A 444 17.02 -18.54 -1.92
C ARG A 444 16.73 -18.90 -0.46
N TYR A 445 16.42 -17.91 0.37
CA TYR A 445 15.99 -18.11 1.75
C TYR A 445 14.64 -18.84 1.80
N LEU A 446 13.62 -18.29 1.14
CA LEU A 446 12.26 -18.82 1.17
C LEU A 446 12.15 -20.26 0.62
N ARG A 447 12.92 -20.58 -0.43
CA ARG A 447 12.93 -21.92 -1.03
C ARG A 447 13.37 -23.02 -0.04
N LYS A 448 14.07 -22.69 1.05
CA LYS A 448 14.48 -23.66 2.09
C LYS A 448 13.29 -24.29 2.82
N PHE A 449 12.16 -23.59 2.84
CA PHE A 449 10.94 -24.01 3.55
C PHE A 449 9.97 -24.81 2.68
N HIS A 450 10.18 -24.85 1.35
CA HIS A 450 9.37 -25.64 0.40
C HIS A 450 7.86 -25.41 0.51
N ALA A 451 7.47 -24.15 0.71
CA ALA A 451 6.11 -23.75 1.09
C ALA A 451 5.54 -22.66 0.15
N LEU A 452 5.80 -22.78 -1.17
CA LEU A 452 5.19 -21.86 -2.15
C LEU A 452 3.68 -22.11 -2.24
N ASP A 453 2.90 -21.04 -2.11
CA ASP A 453 1.43 -21.07 -2.09
C ASP A 453 0.85 -20.30 -3.29
N GLU A 454 -0.32 -19.68 -3.09
CA GLU A 454 -1.08 -18.92 -4.09
C GLU A 454 -0.28 -17.82 -4.79
N ARG A 455 -0.66 -17.56 -6.04
CA ARG A 455 -0.15 -16.43 -6.82
C ARG A 455 -0.75 -15.12 -6.33
N ARG A 456 0.08 -14.07 -6.33
CA ARG A 456 -0.38 -12.69 -6.18
C ARG A 456 -0.25 -11.94 -7.49
N TYR A 457 -1.20 -11.05 -7.71
CA TYR A 457 -1.35 -10.30 -8.95
C TYR A 457 -1.29 -8.79 -8.68
N VAL A 458 -0.77 -8.06 -9.66
CA VAL A 458 -1.05 -6.64 -9.82
C VAL A 458 -2.09 -6.47 -10.92
N LEU A 459 -3.13 -5.70 -10.64
CA LEU A 459 -4.21 -5.42 -11.57
C LEU A 459 -4.03 -3.99 -12.07
N ILE A 460 -3.72 -3.88 -13.37
CA ILE A 460 -3.41 -2.59 -13.99
C ILE A 460 -4.22 -2.35 -15.26
N SER A 461 -4.38 -1.07 -15.59
CA SER A 461 -4.89 -0.65 -16.89
C SER A 461 -3.74 -0.58 -17.90
N MET A 462 -3.81 -1.36 -18.98
CA MET A 462 -2.72 -1.47 -19.97
C MET A 462 -2.41 -0.15 -20.69
N THR A 463 -3.34 0.79 -20.73
CA THR A 463 -3.12 2.11 -21.34
C THR A 463 -2.24 3.03 -20.49
N GLN A 464 -1.93 2.66 -19.23
CA GLN A 464 -1.26 3.55 -18.28
C GLN A 464 -0.04 2.91 -17.58
N VAL A 465 0.54 1.88 -18.19
CA VAL A 465 1.68 1.12 -17.63
C VAL A 465 2.83 2.03 -17.17
N PHE A 466 3.22 3.03 -17.97
CA PHE A 466 4.35 3.92 -17.62
C PHE A 466 4.07 4.78 -16.39
N ALA A 467 2.88 5.40 -16.32
CA ALA A 467 2.50 6.21 -15.18
C ALA A 467 2.32 5.34 -13.92
N LEU A 468 1.82 4.12 -14.09
CA LEU A 468 1.67 3.14 -13.02
C LEU A 468 3.02 2.66 -12.48
N ALA A 469 4.00 2.42 -13.35
CA ALA A 469 5.35 2.07 -12.93
C ALA A 469 5.92 3.17 -12.02
N LEU A 470 5.82 4.45 -12.41
CA LEU A 470 6.25 5.57 -11.57
C LEU A 470 5.51 5.61 -10.23
N VAL A 471 4.19 5.41 -10.24
CA VAL A 471 3.37 5.41 -9.01
C VAL A 471 3.77 4.28 -8.07
N LEU A 472 3.83 3.04 -8.56
CA LEU A 472 4.17 1.86 -7.77
C LEU A 472 5.59 1.93 -7.22
N LEU A 473 6.56 2.32 -8.06
CA LEU A 473 7.94 2.54 -7.61
C LEU A 473 8.01 3.63 -6.54
N SER A 474 7.24 4.71 -6.70
CA SER A 474 7.22 5.80 -5.73
C SER A 474 6.57 5.44 -4.39
N LEU A 475 5.65 4.47 -4.39
CA LEU A 475 5.00 4.00 -3.17
C LEU A 475 5.86 2.96 -2.45
N GLU A 476 6.45 2.03 -3.20
CA GLU A 476 7.19 0.90 -2.64
C GLU A 476 8.62 1.28 -2.21
N PHE A 477 9.31 2.17 -2.95
CA PHE A 477 10.75 2.38 -2.75
C PHE A 477 11.15 3.75 -2.21
N VAL A 478 10.25 4.73 -2.19
CA VAL A 478 10.58 6.05 -1.63
C VAL A 478 10.78 5.91 -0.12
N PRO A 479 11.98 6.21 0.39
CA PRO A 479 12.26 6.08 1.81
C PRO A 479 11.43 7.07 2.62
N ARG A 480 10.84 6.59 3.71
CA ARG A 480 10.21 7.41 4.75
C ARG A 480 11.16 7.48 5.93
N ARG A 481 11.33 8.67 6.51
CA ARG A 481 12.16 8.80 7.73
C ARG A 481 11.49 8.04 8.87
N ARG A 482 12.29 7.23 9.56
CA ARG A 482 11.89 6.56 10.80
C ARG A 482 12.11 7.51 11.97
N HIS A 483 11.18 7.54 12.92
CA HIS A 483 11.37 8.19 14.21
C HIS A 483 11.84 7.10 15.18
N LEU A 484 13.14 7.09 15.49
CA LEU A 484 13.73 6.24 16.54
C LEU A 484 14.31 7.15 17.62
#